data_AF-A0A6P8FDQ1-F1
#
_entry.id   AF-A0A6P8FDQ1-F1
#
_cell.length_a   1.000
_cell.length_b   1.000
_cell.length_c   1.000
_cell.angle_alpha   90.00
_cell.angle_beta   90.00
_cell.angle_gamma   90.00
#
_symmetry.space_group_name_H-M   'P 1'
#
loop_
_entity.id
_entity.type
_entity.pdbx_description
1 polymer ?
#
loop_
_entity_poly.entity_id
_entity_poly.type
_entity_poly.pdbx_seq_one_letter_code
_entity_poly.pdbx_strand_id
1 'polypeptide(L)'
;MEHSVRSLQSLFQNLRAQVDVLSEGVEPQFIQMALNFEECRRKWLKMEQDFCSCKEVLTKAETERGALEVKLKHARNQVDVEIRRRQKAEADCEKLDRQIQLIQELLVSEGSSNSIQLNEEQRSALAFLNIRNPAPSNLNTSRRLTTIDESASILSDISFDKTDDSLDWDSSLVKNVRLKKRQKRRSSRNHTDGPAAGAKKTRSTGRTSDKVRQQQCLRAVSLLGYF
;
A
#
# COMPACT_ATOMS: atom_id res chain seq x y z
N MET A 1 34.80 -81.29 -52.21
CA MET A 1 33.51 -81.28 -51.49
C MET A 1 33.61 -80.66 -50.11
N GLU A 2 34.61 -80.98 -49.28
CA GLU A 2 34.68 -80.40 -47.92
C GLU A 2 34.84 -78.87 -47.88
N HIS A 3 35.63 -78.29 -48.79
CA HIS A 3 35.86 -76.84 -48.83
C HIS A 3 34.59 -76.04 -49.19
N SER A 4 33.77 -76.58 -50.08
CA SER A 4 32.48 -75.98 -50.48
C SER A 4 31.43 -76.13 -49.37
N VAL A 5 31.44 -77.24 -48.63
CA VAL A 5 30.58 -77.44 -47.45
C VAL A 5 30.96 -76.47 -46.33
N ARG A 6 32.26 -76.29 -46.04
CA ARG A 6 32.74 -75.31 -45.04
C ARG A 6 32.40 -73.87 -45.43
N SER A 7 32.50 -73.54 -46.72
CA SER A 7 32.11 -72.22 -47.25
C SER A 7 30.60 -71.96 -47.10
N LEU A 8 29.76 -72.94 -47.45
CA LEU A 8 28.31 -72.81 -47.30
C LEU A 8 27.91 -72.67 -45.83
N GLN A 9 28.60 -73.41 -44.95
CA GLN A 9 28.36 -73.37 -43.51
C GLN A 9 28.74 -72.01 -42.90
N SER A 10 29.83 -71.37 -43.36
CA SER A 10 30.18 -70.02 -42.93
C SER A 10 29.18 -68.97 -43.45
N LEU A 11 28.69 -69.15 -44.67
CA LEU A 11 27.70 -68.25 -45.27
C LEU A 11 26.35 -68.33 -44.54
N PHE A 12 25.93 -69.54 -44.14
CA PHE A 12 24.74 -69.76 -43.34
C PHE A 12 24.86 -69.16 -41.93
N GLN A 13 26.03 -69.31 -41.28
CA GLN A 13 26.32 -68.69 -39.99
C GLN A 13 26.26 -67.15 -40.08
N ASN A 14 26.85 -66.57 -41.12
CA ASN A 14 26.77 -65.12 -41.37
C ASN A 14 25.34 -64.65 -41.61
N LEU A 15 24.55 -65.40 -42.41
CA LEU A 15 23.15 -65.07 -42.66
C LEU A 15 22.34 -65.10 -41.35
N ARG A 16 22.56 -66.11 -40.51
CA ARG A 16 21.89 -66.26 -39.21
C ARG A 16 22.23 -65.12 -38.26
N ALA A 17 23.51 -64.75 -38.15
CA ALA A 17 23.94 -63.63 -37.34
C ALA A 17 23.35 -62.30 -37.82
N GLN A 18 23.25 -62.08 -39.14
CA GLN A 18 22.58 -60.90 -39.69
C GLN A 18 21.08 -60.89 -39.41
N VAL A 19 20.41 -62.05 -39.49
CA VAL A 19 18.99 -62.19 -39.14
C VAL A 19 18.77 -61.91 -37.66
N ASP A 20 19.64 -62.39 -36.77
CA ASP A 20 19.51 -62.15 -35.33
C ASP A 20 19.65 -60.65 -35.01
N VAL A 21 20.62 -59.94 -35.61
CA VAL A 21 20.77 -58.48 -35.47
C VAL A 21 19.60 -57.70 -36.06
N LEU A 22 19.08 -58.13 -37.20
CA LEU A 22 17.89 -57.50 -37.81
C LEU A 22 16.60 -57.82 -37.04
N SER A 23 16.59 -58.90 -36.23
CA SER A 23 15.48 -59.30 -35.38
C SER A 23 15.45 -58.55 -34.04
N GLU A 24 16.58 -58.00 -33.58
CA GLU A 24 16.63 -57.01 -32.50
C GLU A 24 16.05 -55.67 -33.02
N GLY A 25 14.72 -55.57 -33.02
CA GLY A 25 14.02 -54.37 -33.42
C GLY A 25 14.34 -53.16 -32.54
N VAL A 26 14.20 -51.96 -33.10
CA VAL A 26 14.40 -50.67 -32.41
C VAL A 26 13.21 -50.25 -31.52
N GLU A 27 12.18 -51.09 -31.45
CA GLU A 27 10.93 -50.83 -30.74
C GLU A 27 11.13 -50.47 -29.25
N PRO A 28 12.00 -51.14 -28.48
CA PRO A 28 12.23 -50.78 -27.07
C PRO A 28 12.76 -49.36 -26.89
N GLN A 29 13.65 -48.90 -27.78
CA GLN A 29 14.21 -47.55 -27.75
C GLN A 29 13.15 -46.50 -28.08
N PHE A 30 12.27 -46.78 -29.05
CA PHE A 30 11.13 -45.90 -29.37
C PHE A 30 10.14 -45.81 -28.22
N ILE A 31 9.82 -46.93 -27.56
CA ILE A 31 8.95 -46.94 -26.38
C ILE A 31 9.57 -46.10 -25.26
N GLN A 32 10.86 -46.29 -24.97
CA GLN A 32 11.55 -45.51 -23.95
C GLN A 32 11.55 -44.01 -24.28
N MET A 33 11.78 -43.66 -25.55
CA MET A 33 11.72 -42.28 -26.02
C MET A 33 10.32 -41.67 -25.84
N ALA A 34 9.26 -42.39 -26.20
CA ALA A 34 7.87 -41.95 -26.03
C ALA A 34 7.52 -41.73 -24.54
N LEU A 35 7.95 -42.63 -23.66
CA LEU A 35 7.75 -42.49 -22.21
C LEU A 35 8.46 -41.24 -21.65
N ASN A 36 9.70 -40.99 -22.09
CA ASN A 36 10.46 -39.80 -21.68
C ASN A 36 9.77 -38.50 -22.14
N PHE A 37 9.24 -38.46 -23.37
CA PHE A 37 8.49 -37.30 -23.85
C PHE A 37 7.22 -37.07 -23.06
N GLU A 38 6.47 -38.12 -22.75
CA GLU A 38 5.25 -38.00 -21.97
C GLU A 38 5.55 -37.54 -20.52
N GLU A 39 6.66 -37.98 -19.94
CA GLU A 39 7.11 -37.48 -18.63
C GLU A 39 7.49 -36.00 -18.69
N CYS A 40 8.25 -35.58 -19.71
CA CYS A 40 8.61 -34.18 -19.94
C CYS A 40 7.36 -33.31 -20.12
N ARG A 41 6.40 -33.77 -20.94
CA ARG A 41 5.12 -33.08 -21.18
C ARG A 41 4.36 -32.87 -19.87
N ARG A 42 4.29 -33.90 -19.02
CA ARG A 42 3.62 -33.82 -17.70
C ARG A 42 4.31 -32.83 -16.77
N LYS A 43 5.65 -32.84 -16.71
CA LYS A 43 6.43 -31.90 -15.91
C LYS A 43 6.21 -30.46 -16.38
N TRP A 44 6.23 -30.20 -17.68
CA TRP A 44 5.96 -28.87 -18.23
C TRP A 44 4.54 -28.40 -17.95
N LEU A 45 3.54 -29.27 -18.12
CA LEU A 45 2.16 -28.93 -17.81
C LEU A 45 2.01 -28.53 -16.34
N LYS A 46 2.65 -29.27 -15.43
CA LYS A 46 2.64 -28.95 -14.00
C LYS A 46 3.33 -27.62 -13.70
N MET A 47 4.51 -27.39 -14.26
CA MET A 47 5.24 -26.13 -14.10
C MET A 47 4.47 -24.93 -14.66
N GLU A 48 3.77 -25.08 -15.79
CA GLU A 48 2.94 -24.01 -16.35
C GLU A 48 1.77 -23.67 -15.42
N GLN A 49 1.10 -24.68 -14.86
CA GLN A 49 0.02 -24.48 -13.89
C GLN A 49 0.52 -23.77 -12.63
N ASP A 50 1.67 -24.19 -12.10
CA ASP A 50 2.26 -23.59 -10.91
C ASP A 50 2.74 -22.16 -11.20
N PHE A 51 3.25 -21.90 -12.41
CA PHE A 51 3.63 -20.56 -12.86
C PHE A 51 2.41 -19.62 -12.96
N CYS A 52 1.31 -20.09 -13.56
CA CYS A 52 0.05 -19.34 -13.60
C CYS A 52 -0.45 -19.01 -12.19
N SER A 53 -0.46 -20.00 -11.29
CA SER A 53 -0.87 -19.81 -9.89
C SER A 53 0.00 -18.80 -9.15
N CYS A 54 1.33 -18.89 -9.31
CA CYS A 54 2.27 -17.92 -8.73
C CYS A 54 2.03 -16.51 -9.28
N LYS A 55 1.75 -16.38 -10.58
CA LYS A 55 1.49 -15.11 -11.23
C LYS A 55 0.21 -14.45 -10.71
N GLU A 56 -0.85 -15.21 -10.46
CA GLU A 56 -2.09 -14.70 -9.86
C GLU A 56 -1.89 -14.21 -8.43
N VAL A 57 -1.12 -14.94 -7.62
CA VAL A 57 -0.78 -14.50 -6.26
C VAL A 57 0.06 -13.22 -6.32
N LEU A 58 1.01 -13.13 -7.25
CA LEU A 58 1.83 -11.94 -7.44
C LEU A 58 1.00 -10.72 -7.82
N THR A 59 0.10 -10.83 -8.81
CA THR A 59 -0.75 -9.70 -9.21
C THR A 59 -1.66 -9.27 -8.08
N LYS A 60 -2.24 -10.21 -7.32
CA LYS A 60 -3.05 -9.90 -6.14
C LYS A 60 -2.23 -9.13 -5.09
N ALA A 61 -1.05 -9.63 -4.73
CA ALA A 61 -0.17 -8.97 -3.77
C ALA A 61 0.27 -7.57 -4.23
N GLU A 62 0.54 -7.38 -5.52
CA GLU A 62 0.87 -6.06 -6.09
C GLU A 62 -0.29 -5.07 -5.97
N THR A 63 -1.54 -5.51 -6.19
CA THR A 63 -2.72 -4.66 -6.03
C THR A 63 -2.96 -4.28 -4.57
N GLU A 64 -2.83 -5.24 -3.64
CA GLU A 64 -2.96 -5.00 -2.19
C GLU A 64 -1.88 -4.03 -1.70
N ARG A 65 -0.63 -4.20 -2.14
CA ARG A 65 0.46 -3.27 -1.86
C ARG A 65 0.11 -1.86 -2.33
N GLY A 66 -0.41 -1.71 -3.54
CA GLY A 66 -0.83 -0.42 -4.08
C GLY A 66 -1.92 0.25 -3.22
N ALA A 67 -2.91 -0.52 -2.76
CA ALA A 67 -3.94 -0.01 -1.87
C ALA A 67 -3.38 0.44 -0.50
N LEU A 68 -2.45 -0.34 0.07
CA LEU A 68 -1.79 0.01 1.33
C LEU A 68 -0.91 1.26 1.21
N GLU A 69 -0.24 1.46 0.08
CA GLU A 69 0.55 2.68 -0.18
C GLU A 69 -0.33 3.94 -0.18
N VAL A 70 -1.53 3.87 -0.75
CA VAL A 70 -2.50 4.97 -0.72
C VAL A 70 -2.97 5.23 0.71
N LYS A 71 -3.34 4.19 1.47
CA LYS A 71 -3.74 4.32 2.88
C LYS A 71 -2.63 4.95 3.72
N LEU A 72 -1.39 4.52 3.53
CA LEU A 72 -0.22 5.05 4.23
C LEU A 72 0.06 6.51 3.85
N LYS A 73 -0.13 6.89 2.58
CA LYS A 73 -0.07 8.31 2.17
C LYS A 73 -1.14 9.14 2.86
N HIS A 74 -2.38 8.64 2.94
CA HIS A 74 -3.46 9.35 3.62
C HIS A 74 -3.20 9.50 5.13
N ALA A 75 -2.75 8.44 5.79
CA ALA A 75 -2.40 8.48 7.21
C ALA A 75 -1.29 9.50 7.50
N ARG A 76 -0.25 9.58 6.66
CA ARG A 76 0.81 10.60 6.78
C ARG A 76 0.25 12.01 6.63
N ASN A 77 -0.57 12.24 5.61
CA ASN A 77 -1.20 13.56 5.41
C ASN A 77 -2.10 13.94 6.59
N GLN A 78 -2.82 12.98 7.18
CA GLN A 78 -3.66 13.21 8.35
C GLN A 78 -2.82 13.64 9.57
N VAL A 79 -1.68 12.98 9.79
CA VAL A 79 -0.73 13.36 10.85
C VAL A 79 -0.22 14.78 10.62
N ASP A 80 0.16 15.14 9.40
CA ASP A 80 0.63 16.50 9.09
C ASP A 80 -0.44 17.56 9.37
N VAL A 81 -1.71 17.27 9.03
CA VAL A 81 -2.84 18.16 9.32
C VAL A 81 -3.03 18.35 10.82
N GLU A 82 -3.00 17.27 11.60
CA GLU A 82 -3.17 17.33 13.05
C GLU A 82 -1.99 18.01 13.75
N ILE A 83 -0.75 17.79 13.29
CA ILE A 83 0.43 18.50 13.80
C ILE A 83 0.26 20.01 13.60
N ARG A 84 -0.15 20.46 12.40
CA ARG A 84 -0.37 21.89 12.14
C ARG A 84 -1.49 22.47 12.99
N ARG A 85 -2.58 21.72 13.17
CA ARG A 85 -3.70 22.13 14.01
C ARG A 85 -3.27 22.30 15.47
N ARG A 86 -2.51 21.33 15.98
CA ARG A 86 -1.94 21.35 17.32
C ARG A 86 -0.99 22.53 17.51
N GLN A 87 -0.05 22.74 16.59
CA GLN A 87 0.90 23.86 16.65
C GLN A 87 0.18 25.21 16.71
N LYS A 88 -0.90 25.37 15.95
CA LYS A 88 -1.71 26.59 16.01
C LYS A 88 -2.35 26.78 17.40
N ALA A 89 -2.95 25.73 17.95
CA ALA A 89 -3.55 25.78 19.28
C ALA A 89 -2.50 26.05 20.37
N GLU A 90 -1.32 25.43 20.28
CA GLU A 90 -0.20 25.67 21.20
C GLU A 90 0.27 27.13 21.15
N ALA A 91 0.41 27.70 19.95
CA ALA A 91 0.78 29.12 19.80
C ALA A 91 -0.28 30.08 20.36
N ASP A 92 -1.57 29.77 20.19
CA ASP A 92 -2.68 30.56 20.75
C ASP A 92 -2.69 30.46 22.30
N CYS A 93 -2.45 29.27 22.86
CA CYS A 93 -2.31 29.07 24.30
C CYS A 93 -1.11 29.85 24.87
N GLU A 94 0.07 29.75 24.26
CA GLU A 94 1.25 30.49 24.69
C GLU A 94 1.01 32.01 24.71
N LYS A 95 0.24 32.52 23.74
CA LYS A 95 -0.12 33.94 23.70
C LYS A 95 -1.00 34.33 24.89
N LEU A 96 -2.00 33.52 25.21
CA LEU A 96 -2.88 33.74 26.37
C LEU A 96 -2.11 33.62 27.68
N ASP A 97 -1.20 32.65 27.80
CA ASP A 97 -0.34 32.49 28.98
C ASP A 97 0.54 33.72 29.21
N ARG A 98 1.14 34.28 28.16
CA ARG A 98 1.89 35.56 28.26
C ARG A 98 0.99 36.71 28.71
N GLN A 99 -0.25 36.79 28.22
CA GLN A 99 -1.20 37.81 28.67
C GLN A 99 -1.54 37.66 30.16
N ILE A 100 -1.75 36.43 30.63
CA ILE A 100 -2.01 36.14 32.04
C ILE A 100 -0.80 36.52 32.89
N GLN A 101 0.42 36.18 32.47
CA GLN A 101 1.66 36.55 33.16
C GLN A 101 1.78 38.08 33.30
N LEU A 102 1.55 38.83 32.22
CA LEU A 102 1.57 40.30 32.27
C LEU A 102 0.51 40.87 33.24
N ILE A 103 -0.70 40.31 33.25
CA ILE A 103 -1.75 40.73 34.21
C ILE A 103 -1.30 40.44 35.65
N GLN A 104 -0.72 39.27 35.91
CA GLN A 104 -0.19 38.91 37.23
C GLN A 104 0.92 39.88 37.65
N GLU A 105 1.86 40.19 36.76
CA GLU A 105 2.95 41.15 37.01
C GLU A 105 2.42 42.55 37.33
N LEU A 106 1.40 43.03 36.59
CA LEU A 106 0.76 44.32 36.86
C LEU A 106 0.06 44.34 38.22
N LEU A 107 -0.74 43.31 38.52
CA LEU A 107 -1.46 43.20 39.80
C LEU A 107 -0.52 43.09 41.01
N VAL A 108 0.60 42.38 40.87
CA VAL A 108 1.61 42.23 41.94
C VAL A 108 2.43 43.52 42.10
N SER A 109 2.80 44.18 41.00
CA SER A 109 3.58 45.43 41.02
C SER A 109 2.76 46.60 41.58
N GLU A 110 1.47 46.69 41.24
CA GLU A 110 0.53 47.63 41.89
C GLU A 110 0.19 47.19 43.32
N GLY A 111 0.09 45.91 43.63
CA GLY A 111 -0.10 45.46 45.01
C GLY A 111 1.06 45.80 45.95
N SER A 112 2.28 45.91 45.42
CA SER A 112 3.50 46.24 46.18
C SER A 112 3.82 47.74 46.18
N SER A 113 3.53 48.47 45.09
CA SER A 113 3.82 49.90 44.96
C SER A 113 2.61 50.81 45.21
N ASN A 114 1.40 50.32 44.96
CA ASN A 114 0.10 50.93 45.30
C ASN A 114 -0.57 50.17 46.45
N SER A 115 0.21 49.59 47.37
CA SER A 115 -0.29 49.29 48.71
C SER A 115 -0.86 50.60 49.22
N ILE A 116 -2.19 50.71 49.20
CA ILE A 116 -2.92 51.80 49.80
C ILE A 116 -2.38 51.84 51.22
N GLN A 117 -1.51 52.82 51.50
CA GLN A 117 -0.98 53.06 52.83
C GLN A 117 -2.13 53.60 53.66
N LEU A 118 -3.05 52.70 54.02
CA LEU A 118 -4.12 52.99 54.95
C LEU A 118 -3.45 53.20 56.30
N ASN A 119 -3.65 54.38 56.88
CA ASN A 119 -3.25 54.67 58.25
C ASN A 119 -3.90 53.67 59.21
N GLU A 120 -3.31 53.46 60.38
CA GLU A 120 -3.79 52.50 61.39
C GLU A 120 -5.27 52.73 61.75
N GLU A 121 -5.70 53.99 61.81
CA GLU A 121 -7.11 54.35 62.02
C GLU A 121 -8.03 53.91 60.87
N GLN A 122 -7.58 54.01 59.63
CA GLN A 122 -8.35 53.59 58.45
C GLN A 122 -8.42 52.06 58.36
N ARG A 123 -7.34 51.36 58.76
CA ARG A 123 -7.32 49.90 58.89
C ARG A 123 -8.28 49.42 59.97
N SER A 124 -8.28 50.06 61.12
CA SER A 124 -9.20 49.77 62.23
C SER A 124 -10.66 50.04 61.84
N ALA A 125 -10.94 51.14 61.13
CA ALA A 125 -12.29 51.47 60.65
C ALA A 125 -12.83 50.46 59.61
N LEU A 126 -11.96 49.86 58.79
CA LEU A 126 -12.33 48.88 57.78
C LEU A 126 -12.29 47.43 58.28
N ALA A 127 -11.79 47.18 59.50
CA ALA A 127 -11.70 45.85 60.10
C ALA A 127 -13.07 45.14 60.19
N PHE A 128 -14.17 45.90 60.29
CA PHE A 128 -15.54 45.37 60.30
C PHE A 128 -15.92 44.65 59.00
N LEU A 129 -15.33 45.01 57.84
CA LEU A 129 -15.58 44.33 56.56
C LEU A 129 -14.88 42.97 56.48
N ASN A 130 -13.80 42.78 57.23
CA ASN A 130 -13.07 41.51 57.27
C ASN A 130 -13.84 40.43 58.06
N ILE A 131 -14.88 40.85 58.81
CA ILE A 131 -15.73 39.98 59.62
C ILE A 131 -17.04 39.70 58.85
N ARG A 132 -16.97 39.19 57.62
CA ARG A 132 -18.10 38.44 57.00
C ARG A 132 -17.72 37.80 55.66
N ASN A 133 -17.19 36.58 55.76
CA ASN A 133 -17.92 35.46 55.19
C ASN A 133 -17.55 34.20 55.99
N PRO A 134 -18.36 33.74 56.96
CA PRO A 134 -18.27 32.34 57.35
C PRO A 134 -18.63 31.54 56.10
N ALA A 135 -17.63 30.88 55.52
CA ALA A 135 -17.86 29.82 54.56
C ALA A 135 -18.94 28.89 55.14
N PRO A 136 -20.03 28.59 54.41
CA PRO A 136 -20.91 27.52 54.84
C PRO A 136 -20.09 26.23 54.81
N SER A 137 -19.75 25.76 56.00
CA SER A 137 -19.37 24.39 56.24
C SER A 137 -20.46 23.47 55.67
N ASN A 138 -20.03 22.48 54.89
CA ASN A 138 -20.77 21.25 54.61
C ASN A 138 -22.24 21.40 54.17
N LEU A 139 -22.45 21.60 52.88
CA LEU A 139 -23.54 20.92 52.18
C LEU A 139 -22.95 19.78 51.36
N ASN A 140 -22.75 18.65 52.03
CA ASN A 140 -22.81 17.33 51.43
C ASN A 140 -24.21 17.12 50.85
N THR A 141 -24.54 17.79 49.74
CA THR A 141 -25.57 17.29 48.83
C THR A 141 -24.90 16.37 47.85
N SER A 142 -24.72 15.12 48.30
CA SER A 142 -24.78 13.95 47.43
C SER A 142 -26.15 13.91 46.76
N ARG A 143 -26.40 14.85 45.84
CA ARG A 143 -27.34 14.63 44.76
C ARG A 143 -26.60 13.72 43.80
N ARG A 144 -26.79 12.41 44.01
CA ARG A 144 -26.57 11.37 43.01
C ARG A 144 -27.10 11.94 41.70
N LEU A 145 -26.21 12.31 40.78
CA LEU A 145 -26.60 12.63 39.43
C LEU A 145 -27.23 11.35 38.89
N THR A 146 -28.53 11.43 38.68
CA THR A 146 -29.37 10.40 38.11
C THR A 146 -28.81 10.00 36.74
N THR A 147 -28.70 8.70 36.50
CA THR A 147 -28.47 8.09 35.19
C THR A 147 -29.36 8.77 34.15
N ILE A 148 -28.73 9.30 33.10
CA ILE A 148 -29.42 9.85 31.94
C ILE A 148 -30.10 8.67 31.23
N ASP A 149 -31.42 8.74 31.04
CA ASP A 149 -32.18 7.82 30.21
C ASP A 149 -31.88 8.13 28.74
N GLU A 150 -31.24 7.18 28.04
CA GLU A 150 -30.81 7.30 26.63
C GLU A 150 -31.98 7.13 25.62
N SER A 151 -33.23 7.26 26.04
CA SER A 151 -34.39 6.94 25.20
C SER A 151 -35.05 8.15 24.50
N ALA A 152 -34.57 9.38 24.74
CA ALA A 152 -35.13 10.58 24.11
C ALA A 152 -34.37 10.98 22.83
N SER A 153 -34.87 10.45 21.71
CA SER A 153 -34.60 10.88 20.35
C SER A 153 -34.62 12.41 20.19
N ILE A 154 -33.43 13.02 20.11
CA ILE A 154 -33.23 14.35 19.49
C ILE A 154 -32.30 14.12 18.33
N LEU A 155 -32.92 13.64 17.24
CA LEU A 155 -32.35 13.58 15.91
C LEU A 155 -31.77 14.95 15.53
N SER A 156 -30.45 15.07 15.59
CA SER A 156 -29.72 16.11 14.89
C SER A 156 -28.78 15.43 13.90
N ASP A 157 -29.10 15.64 12.63
CA ASP A 157 -28.36 15.30 11.41
C ASP A 157 -26.84 15.18 11.59
N ILE A 158 -26.37 13.97 11.87
CA ILE A 158 -25.03 13.55 11.46
C ILE A 158 -25.25 12.84 10.14
N SER A 159 -25.09 13.58 9.04
CA SER A 159 -25.09 13.03 7.69
C SER A 159 -23.99 11.97 7.60
N PHE A 160 -24.39 10.70 7.66
CA PHE A 160 -23.53 9.58 7.38
C PHE A 160 -23.24 9.61 5.87
N ASP A 161 -22.05 10.09 5.50
CA ASP A 161 -21.54 10.07 4.13
C ASP A 161 -21.32 8.62 3.71
N LYS A 162 -22.39 7.99 3.18
CA LYS A 162 -22.26 6.78 2.36
C LYS A 162 -21.89 7.22 0.96
N THR A 163 -20.61 7.44 0.69
CA THR A 163 -20.11 7.07 -0.63
C THR A 163 -20.23 5.56 -0.75
N ASP A 164 -21.28 5.18 -1.46
CA ASP A 164 -21.49 3.92 -2.16
C ASP A 164 -20.17 3.41 -2.78
N ASP A 165 -19.47 2.52 -2.07
CA ASP A 165 -18.44 1.63 -2.60
C ASP A 165 -19.04 0.22 -2.74
N SER A 166 -20.20 0.10 -3.41
CA SER A 166 -20.57 -1.15 -4.06
C SER A 166 -19.80 -1.26 -5.38
N LEU A 167 -18.51 -1.63 -5.28
CA LEU A 167 -17.79 -2.14 -6.45
C LEU A 167 -18.22 -3.58 -6.70
N ASP A 168 -19.41 -3.73 -7.28
CA ASP A 168 -19.80 -4.97 -7.95
C ASP A 168 -18.80 -5.24 -9.08
N TRP A 169 -17.96 -6.25 -8.88
CA TRP A 169 -16.98 -6.73 -9.84
C TRP A 169 -17.63 -7.58 -10.96
N ASP A 170 -18.88 -7.29 -11.35
CA ASP A 170 -19.51 -8.01 -12.44
C ASP A 170 -19.01 -7.52 -13.80
N SER A 171 -17.94 -8.19 -14.20
CA SER A 171 -17.31 -8.19 -15.50
C SER A 171 -18.26 -8.68 -16.59
N SER A 172 -19.23 -7.85 -17.02
CA SER A 172 -19.87 -7.96 -18.34
C SER A 172 -20.81 -6.78 -18.58
N LEU A 173 -20.38 -5.80 -19.40
CA LEU A 173 -21.19 -5.08 -20.40
C LEU A 173 -20.49 -3.76 -20.78
N VAL A 174 -19.69 -3.87 -21.83
CA VAL A 174 -18.97 -2.77 -22.47
C VAL A 174 -19.99 -1.74 -23.01
N LYS A 175 -20.01 -0.52 -22.48
CA LYS A 175 -20.60 0.64 -23.16
C LYS A 175 -19.64 1.83 -23.13
N ASN A 176 -19.19 2.21 -24.31
CA ASN A 176 -18.20 3.25 -24.56
C ASN A 176 -18.83 4.64 -24.31
N VAL A 177 -18.57 5.25 -23.14
CA VAL A 177 -18.94 6.65 -22.88
C VAL A 177 -17.77 7.56 -23.25
N ARG A 178 -17.93 8.31 -24.34
CA ARG A 178 -16.97 9.32 -24.81
C ARG A 178 -16.92 10.50 -23.83
N LEU A 179 -15.86 10.59 -23.03
CA LEU A 179 -15.60 11.76 -22.19
C LEU A 179 -15.09 12.94 -23.05
N LYS A 180 -15.88 14.03 -23.07
CA LYS A 180 -15.54 15.31 -23.68
C LYS A 180 -14.26 15.88 -23.06
N LYS A 181 -13.30 16.26 -23.92
CA LYS A 181 -12.03 16.90 -23.57
C LYS A 181 -12.26 18.24 -22.87
N ARG A 182 -11.98 18.32 -21.57
CA ARG A 182 -11.98 19.56 -20.80
C ARG A 182 -10.83 20.46 -21.27
N GLN A 183 -11.17 21.69 -21.65
CA GLN A 183 -10.29 22.70 -22.22
C GLN A 183 -9.23 23.17 -21.20
N LYS A 184 -7.94 23.06 -21.56
CA LYS A 184 -6.80 23.62 -20.82
C LYS A 184 -7.01 25.12 -20.62
N ARG A 185 -7.16 25.56 -19.37
CA ARG A 185 -7.01 26.98 -19.01
C ARG A 185 -5.53 27.28 -18.92
N ARG A 186 -5.06 28.06 -19.89
CA ARG A 186 -3.76 28.73 -19.96
C ARG A 186 -3.78 29.86 -18.92
N SER A 187 -2.78 29.94 -18.05
CA SER A 187 -2.44 31.16 -17.32
C SER A 187 -1.01 31.55 -17.69
N SER A 188 -0.79 32.85 -17.83
CA SER A 188 0.34 33.50 -18.48
C SER A 188 1.22 34.26 -17.49
N ARG A 189 2.52 34.35 -17.82
CA ARG A 189 3.54 35.35 -17.39
C ARG A 189 4.03 35.23 -15.93
N ASN A 190 5.32 35.38 -15.58
CA ASN A 190 6.46 36.04 -16.25
C ASN A 190 7.81 35.37 -15.97
N HIS A 191 8.75 35.69 -16.85
CA HIS A 191 10.21 35.51 -16.80
C HIS A 191 10.88 36.04 -15.53
N THR A 192 11.91 35.33 -15.08
CA THR A 192 13.11 35.93 -14.46
C THR A 192 14.36 35.19 -14.96
N ASP A 193 15.30 35.99 -15.47
CA ASP A 193 16.60 35.62 -16.00
C ASP A 193 17.49 34.87 -14.99
N GLY A 194 18.23 33.87 -15.47
CA GLY A 194 19.31 33.21 -14.74
C GLY A 194 20.16 32.34 -15.68
N PRO A 195 21.51 32.42 -15.63
CA PRO A 195 22.36 31.82 -16.65
C PRO A 195 22.47 30.30 -16.52
N ALA A 196 22.62 29.64 -17.67
CA ALA A 196 22.70 28.19 -17.81
C ALA A 196 24.03 27.64 -17.28
N ALA A 197 23.97 26.70 -16.34
CA ALA A 197 25.13 25.96 -15.89
C ALA A 197 24.86 24.45 -15.83
N GLY A 198 25.66 23.70 -16.60
CA GLY A 198 26.15 22.37 -16.21
C GLY A 198 25.24 21.18 -16.54
N ALA A 199 25.35 20.69 -17.77
CA ALA A 199 24.91 19.34 -18.13
C ALA A 199 25.57 18.28 -17.22
N LYS A 200 24.76 17.49 -16.51
CA LYS A 200 25.21 16.21 -15.93
C LYS A 200 24.55 15.06 -16.71
N LYS A 201 25.40 14.35 -17.47
CA LYS A 201 25.11 13.04 -18.05
C LYS A 201 25.02 11.97 -16.95
N THR A 202 24.56 10.78 -17.37
CA THR A 202 24.44 9.46 -16.71
C THR A 202 23.15 9.24 -15.94
N ARG A 203 22.37 8.17 -16.20
CA ARG A 203 22.80 6.78 -16.37
C ARG A 203 21.81 5.98 -17.24
N SER A 204 22.35 5.17 -18.15
CA SER A 204 21.64 4.09 -18.85
C SER A 204 21.36 2.93 -17.90
N THR A 205 20.21 2.25 -18.07
CA THR A 205 20.01 0.78 -17.94
C THR A 205 18.51 0.47 -17.94
N GLY A 206 18.08 -0.43 -18.84
CA GLY A 206 16.69 -0.87 -18.93
C GLY A 206 16.40 -1.55 -20.26
N ARG A 207 17.09 -2.67 -20.52
CA ARG A 207 16.94 -3.49 -21.72
C ARG A 207 15.54 -4.10 -21.79
N THR A 208 14.84 -3.87 -22.89
CA THR A 208 13.66 -4.63 -23.31
C THR A 208 14.11 -6.00 -23.87
N SER A 209 14.29 -7.00 -23.01
CA SER A 209 14.68 -8.36 -23.44
C SER A 209 13.57 -9.43 -23.30
N ASP A 210 12.38 -9.08 -22.82
CA ASP A 210 11.32 -10.08 -22.60
C ASP A 210 10.49 -10.42 -23.84
N LYS A 211 10.46 -9.55 -24.86
CA LYS A 211 9.72 -9.84 -26.11
C LYS A 211 10.41 -10.89 -27.00
N VAL A 212 11.73 -11.05 -26.88
CA VAL A 212 12.48 -12.01 -27.72
C VAL A 212 12.39 -13.44 -27.16
N ARG A 213 12.26 -13.61 -25.84
CA ARG A 213 12.12 -14.93 -25.21
C ARG A 213 10.76 -15.58 -25.43
N GLN A 214 9.67 -14.81 -25.41
CA GLN A 214 8.33 -15.33 -25.73
C GLN A 214 8.24 -15.83 -27.18
N GLN A 215 8.96 -15.20 -28.11
CA GLN A 215 8.97 -15.60 -29.52
C GLN A 215 9.85 -16.83 -29.79
N GLN A 216 10.86 -17.09 -28.95
CA GLN A 216 11.68 -18.31 -29.05
C GLN A 216 10.98 -19.55 -28.47
N CYS A 217 10.21 -19.41 -27.37
CA CYS A 217 9.43 -20.53 -26.83
C CYS A 217 8.31 -20.98 -27.78
N LEU A 218 7.59 -20.05 -28.43
CA LEU A 218 6.53 -20.41 -29.38
C LEU A 218 7.08 -21.13 -30.62
N ARG A 219 8.30 -20.81 -31.07
CA ARG A 219 8.95 -21.51 -32.20
C ARG A 219 9.41 -22.92 -31.86
N ALA A 220 9.78 -23.19 -30.60
CA ALA A 220 10.19 -24.53 -30.17
C ALA A 220 9.00 -25.50 -30.12
N VAL A 221 7.80 -25.02 -29.78
CA VAL A 221 6.59 -25.84 -29.74
C VAL A 221 6.05 -26.12 -31.16
N SER A 222 6.19 -25.20 -32.11
CA SER A 222 5.73 -25.42 -33.50
C SER A 222 6.62 -26.38 -34.31
N LEU A 223 7.88 -26.59 -33.92
CA LEU A 223 8.80 -27.48 -34.63
C LEU A 223 8.73 -28.95 -34.20
N LEU A 224 8.06 -29.24 -33.07
CA LEU A 224 7.87 -30.61 -32.56
C LEU A 224 6.51 -31.22 -32.96
N GLY A 225 5.66 -30.47 -33.67
CA GLY A 225 4.36 -30.93 -34.18
C GLY A 225 4.35 -31.40 -35.64
N TYR A 226 5.52 -31.49 -36.27
CA TYR A 226 5.70 -31.98 -37.64
C TYR A 226 6.79 -33.06 -37.68
N PHE A 227 6.57 -34.18 -37.02
CA PHE A 227 7.16 -35.48 -37.32
C PHE A 227 6.23 -36.58 -36.81
#